data_AF-A0AAW0E7M6-F1
#
_entry.id   AF-A0AAW0E7M6-F1
#
_cell.length_a   1.000
_cell.length_b   1.000
_cell.length_c   1.000
_cell.angle_alpha   90.00
_cell.angle_beta   90.00
_cell.angle_gamma   90.00
#
_symmetry.space_group_name_H-M   'P 1'
#
loop_
_entity.id
_entity.type
_entity.pdbx_description
1 polymer ?
#
loop_
_entity_poly.entity_id
_entity_poly.type
_entity_poly.pdbx_seq_one_letter_code
_entity_poly.pdbx_strand_id
1 'polypeptide(L)'
;MLRLAASASASRTLKHGSLISTRCIRMKNNKYLSVNADKEEDLLLERLQEQLKRVKARLAAEEAAKKKGGVDFTKRSPKLKYTPPSAASPAPTLLDTHVSSLWDDVVEPEVQAKLANYKITSMDQLQAAYEEADVDLNRPPYPSVERLKPRLRLAWELYQSIPEQLAIKARRGS
;
A
#
# COMPACT_ATOMS: atom_id res chain seq x y z
N MET A 1 -47.11 -44.37 38.23
CA MET A 1 -46.14 -44.24 39.35
C MET A 1 -44.75 -44.15 38.76
N LEU A 2 -44.02 -43.09 39.15
CA LEU A 2 -42.79 -42.57 38.55
C LEU A 2 -41.58 -43.52 38.72
N ARG A 3 -40.79 -43.70 37.66
CA ARG A 3 -39.39 -44.17 37.73
C ARG A 3 -38.47 -42.97 37.53
N LEU A 4 -37.64 -42.70 38.52
CA LEU A 4 -36.63 -41.63 38.52
C LEU A 4 -35.60 -41.85 37.40
N ALA A 5 -35.26 -40.75 36.73
CA ALA A 5 -34.22 -40.66 35.73
C ALA A 5 -32.83 -40.62 36.37
N ALA A 6 -31.88 -41.33 35.75
CA ALA A 6 -30.46 -41.15 35.96
C ALA A 6 -29.80 -40.99 34.58
N SER A 7 -29.20 -39.83 34.32
CA SER A 7 -28.23 -39.65 33.24
C SER A 7 -27.28 -38.53 33.62
N ALA A 8 -25.99 -38.83 33.51
CA ALA A 8 -24.89 -38.20 34.20
C ALA A 8 -24.43 -36.88 33.56
N SER A 9 -24.22 -35.86 34.40
CA SER A 9 -23.54 -34.62 34.02
C SER A 9 -22.03 -34.80 34.12
N ALA A 10 -21.35 -34.87 32.98
CA ALA A 10 -19.89 -34.92 32.89
C ALA A 10 -19.30 -33.50 32.88
N SER A 11 -19.08 -32.92 34.05
CA SER A 11 -18.28 -31.70 34.20
C SER A 11 -16.80 -32.08 34.25
N ARG A 12 -16.07 -31.91 33.14
CA ARG A 12 -14.60 -32.04 33.13
C ARG A 12 -13.98 -30.80 33.78
N THR A 13 -13.58 -30.95 35.04
CA THR A 13 -12.65 -30.03 35.69
C THR A 13 -11.24 -30.27 35.12
N LEU A 14 -10.73 -29.34 34.32
CA LEU A 14 -9.32 -29.33 33.92
C LEU A 14 -8.48 -28.92 35.14
N LYS A 15 -7.83 -29.92 35.73
CA LYS A 15 -6.65 -29.72 36.57
C LYS A 15 -5.50 -29.27 35.67
N HIS A 16 -5.15 -27.99 35.73
CA HIS A 16 -3.81 -27.55 35.37
C HIS A 16 -3.10 -27.09 36.64
N GLY A 17 -2.32 -28.02 37.21
CA GLY A 17 -1.16 -27.65 37.99
C GLY A 17 -0.11 -27.11 37.04
N SER A 18 0.43 -25.94 37.36
CA SER A 18 1.86 -25.64 37.29
C SER A 18 2.04 -24.21 37.76
N LEU A 19 2.65 -24.07 38.93
CA LEU A 19 3.21 -22.84 39.45
C LEU A 19 4.27 -22.33 38.46
N ILE A 20 3.89 -21.45 37.54
CA ILE A 20 4.87 -20.59 36.89
C ILE A 20 5.17 -19.46 37.87
N SER A 21 6.15 -19.74 38.73
CA SER A 21 6.89 -18.73 39.47
C SER A 21 7.50 -17.76 38.46
N THR A 22 6.81 -16.65 38.20
CA THR A 22 7.38 -15.51 37.52
C THR A 22 8.43 -14.90 38.45
N ARG A 23 9.67 -15.40 38.34
CA ARG A 23 10.84 -14.68 38.83
C ARG A 23 10.85 -13.33 38.14
N CYS A 24 10.34 -12.31 38.83
CA CYS A 24 10.58 -10.92 38.47
C CYS A 24 12.09 -10.70 38.64
N ILE A 25 12.84 -10.80 37.53
CA ILE A 25 14.23 -10.37 37.51
C ILE A 25 14.18 -8.85 37.69
N ARG A 26 14.46 -8.42 38.93
CA ARG A 26 14.69 -7.02 39.26
C ARG A 26 15.97 -6.60 38.53
N MET A 27 15.82 -6.03 37.34
CA MET A 27 16.90 -5.40 36.57
C MET A 27 17.43 -4.20 37.36
N LYS A 28 18.26 -4.44 38.37
CA LYS A 28 19.06 -3.40 39.01
C LYS A 28 20.26 -3.14 38.12
N ASN A 29 20.32 -1.91 37.62
CA ASN A 29 21.48 -1.22 37.08
C ASN A 29 22.01 -1.75 35.73
N ASN A 30 21.28 -1.45 34.65
CA ASN A 30 21.80 -1.56 33.29
C ASN A 30 22.27 -0.19 32.75
N LYS A 31 23.09 0.53 33.54
CA LYS A 31 23.67 1.82 33.13
C LYS A 31 24.65 1.71 31.95
N TYR A 32 25.08 0.50 31.60
CA TYR A 32 26.08 0.26 30.55
C TYR A 32 25.47 -0.07 29.18
N LEU A 33 24.18 -0.44 29.11
CA LEU A 33 23.51 -0.65 27.81
C LEU A 33 22.97 0.65 27.21
N SER A 34 22.53 1.63 28.01
CA SER A 34 22.06 2.91 27.46
C SER A 34 23.21 3.73 26.86
N VAL A 35 24.37 3.80 27.55
CA VAL A 35 25.50 4.62 27.09
C VAL A 35 26.06 4.21 25.72
N ASN A 36 25.91 2.94 25.32
CA ASN A 36 26.30 2.50 23.97
C ASN A 36 25.20 2.75 22.94
N ALA A 37 23.92 2.59 23.32
CA ALA A 37 22.79 2.95 22.46
C ALA A 37 22.79 4.47 22.17
N ASP A 38 23.03 5.30 23.19
CA ASP A 38 23.12 6.76 23.07
C ASP A 38 24.23 7.17 22.08
N LYS A 39 25.38 6.46 22.07
CA LYS A 39 26.47 6.71 21.11
C LYS A 39 26.14 6.27 19.69
N GLU A 40 25.43 5.15 19.53
CA GLU A 40 24.98 4.69 18.21
C GLU A 40 23.92 5.63 17.63
N GLU A 41 23.02 6.15 18.46
CA GLU A 41 22.06 7.18 18.11
C GLU A 41 22.75 8.49 17.71
N ASP A 42 23.77 8.93 18.46
CA ASP A 42 24.57 10.11 18.12
C ASP A 42 25.29 9.96 16.77
N LEU A 43 25.88 8.80 16.48
CA LEU A 43 26.53 8.50 15.20
C LEU A 43 25.53 8.47 14.04
N LEU A 44 24.33 7.95 14.28
CA LEU A 44 23.25 7.93 13.29
C LEU A 44 22.77 9.36 12.99
N LEU A 45 22.59 10.18 14.03
CA LEU A 45 22.24 11.60 13.89
C LEU A 45 23.30 12.36 13.11
N GLU A 46 24.58 12.15 13.41
CA GLU A 46 25.70 12.77 12.69
C GLU A 46 25.69 12.37 11.21
N ARG A 47 25.49 11.09 10.91
CA ARG A 47 25.40 10.58 9.53
C ARG A 47 24.22 11.19 8.76
N LEU A 48 23.06 11.33 9.38
CA LEU A 48 21.89 11.96 8.76
C LEU A 48 22.13 13.46 8.54
N GLN A 49 22.75 14.15 9.49
CA GLN A 49 23.13 15.55 9.34
C GLN A 49 24.14 15.76 8.19
N GLU A 50 25.11 14.86 8.02
CA GLU A 50 26.00 14.87 6.86
C GLU A 50 25.27 14.66 5.54
N GLN A 51 24.34 13.70 5.48
CA GLN A 51 23.55 13.46 4.27
C GLN A 51 22.72 14.69 3.91
N LEU A 52 22.10 15.35 4.89
CA LEU A 52 21.37 16.59 4.67
C LEU A 52 22.29 17.71 4.20
N LYS A 53 23.49 17.85 4.76
CA LYS A 53 24.49 18.83 4.29
C LYS A 53 24.90 18.56 2.85
N ARG A 54 25.12 17.29 2.46
CA ARG A 54 25.49 16.90 1.08
C ARG A 54 24.37 17.18 0.09
N VAL A 55 23.12 16.82 0.42
CA VAL A 55 21.96 17.08 -0.45
C VAL A 55 21.72 18.58 -0.60
N LYS A 56 21.80 19.35 0.50
CA LYS A 56 21.69 20.81 0.45
C LYS A 56 22.80 21.44 -0.39
N ALA A 57 24.04 20.97 -0.26
CA ALA A 57 25.15 21.45 -1.08
C ALA A 57 24.95 21.11 -2.57
N ARG A 58 24.43 19.92 -2.88
CA ARG A 58 24.11 19.52 -4.26
C ARG A 58 23.00 20.39 -4.87
N LEU A 59 21.92 20.63 -4.15
CA LEU A 59 20.85 21.53 -4.60
C LEU A 59 21.34 22.96 -4.79
N ALA A 60 22.14 23.48 -3.85
CA ALA A 60 22.74 24.80 -3.98
C ALA A 60 23.69 24.89 -5.19
N ALA A 61 24.44 23.83 -5.49
CA ALA A 61 25.29 23.75 -6.67
C ALA A 61 24.48 23.67 -7.97
N GLU A 62 23.39 22.89 -8.01
CA GLU A 62 22.48 22.82 -9.16
C GLU A 62 21.74 24.15 -9.39
N GLU A 63 21.33 24.85 -8.32
CA GLU A 63 20.78 26.20 -8.44
C GLU A 63 21.81 27.23 -8.89
N ALA A 64 23.04 27.16 -8.39
CA ALA A 64 24.14 28.02 -8.83
C ALA A 64 24.53 27.73 -10.30
N ALA A 65 24.46 26.47 -10.74
CA ALA A 65 24.66 26.07 -12.13
C ALA A 65 23.54 26.60 -13.03
N LYS A 66 22.28 26.56 -12.57
CA LYS A 66 21.13 27.18 -13.27
C LYS A 66 21.24 28.71 -13.34
N LYS A 67 21.82 29.36 -12.33
CA LYS A 67 22.03 30.82 -12.31
C LYS A 67 23.20 31.28 -13.17
N LYS A 68 24.26 30.47 -13.32
CA LYS A 68 25.44 30.81 -14.15
C LYS A 68 25.35 30.32 -15.60
N GLY A 69 24.58 29.26 -15.85
CA GLY A 69 24.24 28.78 -17.18
C GLY A 69 22.83 29.19 -17.55
N GLY A 70 22.66 30.40 -18.07
CA GLY A 70 21.46 30.83 -18.78
C GLY A 70 21.29 30.06 -20.08
N VAL A 71 21.09 28.74 -20.00
CA VAL A 71 20.65 27.93 -21.13
C VAL A 71 19.15 27.79 -20.99
N ASP A 72 18.48 28.74 -21.62
CA ASP A 72 17.09 28.63 -22.03
C ASP A 72 16.83 27.25 -22.63
N PHE A 73 16.13 26.39 -21.91
CA PHE A 73 15.64 25.10 -22.43
C PHE A 73 14.49 25.29 -23.45
N THR A 74 14.33 26.48 -24.04
CA THR A 74 13.17 26.89 -24.83
C THR A 74 13.44 27.18 -26.31
N LYS A 75 14.65 26.95 -26.86
CA LYS A 75 14.87 27.17 -28.31
C LYS A 75 15.84 26.17 -28.95
N ARG A 76 15.31 25.06 -29.47
CA ARG A 76 15.66 24.41 -30.76
C ARG A 76 15.03 23.01 -30.85
N SER A 77 13.76 22.95 -31.21
CA SER A 77 13.25 21.79 -31.94
C SER A 77 13.60 21.96 -33.42
N PRO A 78 14.34 21.04 -34.06
CA PRO A 78 14.39 21.02 -35.51
C PRO A 78 12.97 20.68 -35.98
N LYS A 79 12.47 21.40 -36.99
CA LYS A 79 11.19 21.10 -37.65
C LYS A 79 11.27 19.73 -38.33
N LEU A 80 11.12 18.67 -37.54
CA LEU A 80 10.74 17.36 -38.03
C LEU A 80 9.32 17.52 -38.56
N LYS A 81 9.12 17.24 -39.85
CA LYS A 81 7.79 17.10 -40.43
C LYS A 81 7.03 16.09 -39.57
N TYR A 82 6.09 16.58 -38.80
CA TYR A 82 5.19 15.74 -38.02
C TYR A 82 4.28 15.01 -39.01
N THR A 83 4.65 13.78 -39.35
CA THR A 83 3.67 12.77 -39.73
C THR A 83 2.99 12.36 -38.43
N PRO A 84 1.67 12.57 -38.26
CA PRO A 84 0.98 12.01 -37.11
C PRO A 84 1.25 10.50 -37.11
N PRO A 85 1.66 9.90 -35.97
CA PRO A 85 1.70 8.46 -35.88
C PRO A 85 0.27 7.98 -36.12
N SER A 86 0.10 7.36 -37.29
CA SER A 86 -1.06 6.54 -37.63
C SER A 86 -1.44 5.72 -36.42
N ALA A 87 -2.74 5.66 -36.13
CA ALA A 87 -3.38 4.95 -35.04
C ALA A 87 -3.00 3.47 -34.98
N ALA A 88 -1.79 3.19 -34.51
CA ALA A 88 -1.27 1.87 -34.23
C ALA A 88 -0.74 1.94 -32.80
N SER A 89 -1.48 1.27 -31.92
CA SER A 89 -1.27 1.00 -30.51
C SER A 89 0.16 1.27 -30.01
N PRO A 90 0.38 2.10 -28.97
CA PRO A 90 1.68 2.11 -28.31
C PRO A 90 1.97 0.69 -27.81
N ALA A 91 3.16 0.17 -28.12
CA ALA A 91 3.61 -1.10 -27.56
C ALA A 91 3.51 -1.00 -26.03
N PRO A 92 2.97 -2.02 -25.34
CA PRO A 92 2.83 -1.98 -23.89
C PRO A 92 4.21 -1.77 -23.29
N THR A 93 4.35 -0.75 -22.44
CA THR A 93 5.58 -0.56 -21.70
C THR A 93 5.77 -1.75 -20.75
N LEU A 94 7.00 -2.06 -20.38
CA LEU A 94 7.32 -3.19 -19.48
C LEU A 94 6.51 -3.10 -18.16
N LEU A 95 6.23 -1.88 -17.70
CA LEU A 95 5.37 -1.60 -16.57
C LEU A 95 3.92 -2.01 -16.83
N ASP A 96 3.35 -1.68 -17.99
CA ASP A 96 1.98 -2.08 -18.35
C ASP A 96 1.82 -3.60 -18.35
N THR A 97 2.86 -4.34 -18.77
CA THR A 97 2.88 -5.80 -18.74
C THR A 97 2.84 -6.33 -17.30
N HIS A 98 3.61 -5.74 -16.39
CA HIS A 98 3.61 -6.13 -14.97
C HIS A 98 2.31 -5.76 -14.25
N VAL A 99 1.77 -4.58 -14.52
CA VAL A 99 0.49 -4.13 -13.96
C VAL A 99 -0.65 -5.03 -14.46
N SER A 100 -0.62 -5.43 -15.73
CA SER A 100 -1.57 -6.41 -16.29
C SER A 100 -1.43 -7.78 -15.63
N SER A 101 -0.21 -8.27 -15.39
CA SER A 101 -0.04 -9.54 -14.66
C SER A 101 -0.58 -9.46 -13.23
N LEU A 102 -0.41 -8.31 -12.55
CA LEU A 102 -0.97 -8.07 -11.21
C LEU A 102 -2.50 -8.06 -11.22
N TRP A 103 -3.12 -7.54 -12.28
CA TRP A 103 -4.57 -7.55 -12.43
C TRP A 103 -5.15 -8.97 -12.45
N ASP A 104 -4.54 -9.85 -13.24
CA ASP A 104 -4.93 -11.26 -13.34
C ASP A 104 -4.62 -12.04 -12.06
N ASP A 105 -3.59 -11.60 -11.34
CA ASP A 105 -3.12 -12.26 -10.13
C ASP A 105 -3.89 -11.89 -8.86
N VAL A 106 -4.33 -10.64 -8.75
CA VAL A 106 -4.94 -10.08 -7.53
C VAL A 106 -6.45 -10.21 -7.56
N VAL A 107 -7.06 -9.96 -8.71
CA VAL A 107 -8.51 -9.91 -8.84
C VAL A 107 -9.03 -11.28 -9.25
N GLU A 108 -9.92 -11.86 -8.44
CA GLU A 108 -10.56 -13.13 -8.78
C GLU A 108 -11.31 -13.04 -10.13
N PRO A 109 -11.29 -14.09 -10.96
CA PRO A 109 -11.88 -14.06 -12.29
C PRO A 109 -13.40 -13.82 -12.26
N GLU A 110 -14.10 -14.24 -11.19
CA GLU A 110 -15.52 -13.96 -11.01
C GLU A 110 -15.79 -12.46 -10.85
N VAL A 111 -14.89 -11.76 -10.17
CA VAL A 111 -14.98 -10.32 -9.95
C VAL A 111 -14.58 -9.58 -11.23
N GLN A 112 -13.57 -10.05 -11.95
CA GLN A 112 -13.22 -9.51 -13.27
C GLN A 112 -14.42 -9.57 -14.23
N ALA A 113 -15.18 -10.67 -14.24
CA ALA A 113 -16.39 -10.79 -15.06
C ALA A 113 -17.47 -9.76 -14.65
N LYS A 114 -17.65 -9.52 -13.35
CA LYS A 114 -18.55 -8.48 -12.84
C LYS A 114 -18.09 -7.08 -13.25
N LEU A 115 -16.78 -6.80 -13.20
CA LEU A 115 -16.19 -5.52 -13.61
C LEU A 115 -16.28 -5.29 -15.12
N ALA A 116 -16.12 -6.35 -15.92
CA ALA A 116 -16.27 -6.31 -17.37
C ALA A 116 -17.69 -5.87 -17.78
N ASN A 117 -18.73 -6.29 -17.03
CA ASN A 117 -20.11 -5.80 -17.24
C ASN A 117 -20.24 -4.28 -17.08
N TYR A 118 -19.38 -3.67 -16.27
CA TYR A 118 -19.31 -2.22 -16.05
C TYR A 118 -18.24 -1.50 -16.88
N LYS A 119 -17.68 -2.18 -17.89
CA LYS A 119 -16.61 -1.68 -18.77
C LYS A 119 -15.33 -1.29 -18.00
N ILE A 120 -14.98 -2.07 -16.98
CA ILE A 120 -13.70 -1.98 -16.27
C ILE A 120 -12.91 -3.23 -16.62
N THR A 121 -11.91 -3.09 -17.49
CA THR A 121 -11.10 -4.19 -18.04
C THR A 121 -9.63 -4.10 -17.65
N SER A 122 -9.20 -3.02 -16.99
CA SER A 122 -7.82 -2.82 -16.56
C SER A 122 -7.73 -2.21 -15.18
N MET A 123 -6.56 -2.36 -14.54
CA MET A 123 -6.25 -1.76 -13.24
C MET A 123 -6.39 -0.23 -13.28
N ASP A 124 -5.91 0.42 -14.33
CA ASP A 124 -6.03 1.88 -14.50
C ASP A 124 -7.50 2.34 -14.54
N GLN A 125 -8.36 1.55 -15.21
CA GLN A 125 -9.79 1.87 -15.27
C GLN A 125 -10.47 1.66 -13.91
N LEU A 126 -10.03 0.67 -13.13
CA LEU A 126 -10.49 0.47 -11.76
C LEU A 126 -10.06 1.65 -10.88
N GLN A 127 -8.80 2.09 -10.98
CA GLN A 127 -8.28 3.23 -10.25
C GLN A 127 -9.05 4.52 -10.62
N ALA A 128 -9.26 4.79 -11.90
CA ALA A 128 -10.04 5.95 -12.33
C ALA A 128 -11.48 5.92 -11.80
N ALA A 129 -12.11 4.75 -11.77
CA ALA A 129 -13.45 4.58 -11.20
C ALA A 129 -13.45 4.76 -9.66
N TYR A 130 -12.38 4.34 -8.98
CA TYR A 130 -12.20 4.58 -7.54
C TYR A 130 -12.07 6.07 -7.25
N GLU A 131 -11.24 6.79 -8.02
CA GLU A 131 -11.03 8.23 -7.86
C GLU A 131 -12.34 9.01 -8.11
N GLU A 132 -13.12 8.65 -9.13
CA GLU A 132 -14.46 9.24 -9.36
C GLU A 132 -15.39 8.98 -8.16
N ALA A 133 -15.37 7.75 -7.61
CA ALA A 133 -16.16 7.40 -6.43
C ALA A 133 -15.75 8.23 -5.20
N ASP A 134 -14.45 8.39 -4.97
CA ASP A 134 -13.91 9.14 -3.83
C ASP A 134 -14.22 10.64 -3.94
N VAL A 135 -14.13 11.21 -5.14
CA VAL A 135 -14.56 12.59 -5.40
C VAL A 135 -16.06 12.76 -5.12
N ASP A 136 -16.89 11.82 -5.58
CA ASP A 136 -18.34 11.88 -5.36
C ASP A 136 -18.71 11.72 -3.87
N LEU A 137 -18.01 10.86 -3.12
CA LEU A 137 -18.19 10.71 -1.68
C LEU A 137 -17.76 11.95 -0.90
N ASN A 138 -16.67 12.58 -1.32
CA ASN A 138 -16.11 13.77 -0.66
C ASN A 138 -16.79 15.07 -1.11
N ARG A 139 -17.71 15.02 -2.08
CA ARG A 139 -18.47 16.18 -2.54
C ARG A 139 -19.74 16.36 -1.70
N PRO A 140 -20.00 17.55 -1.14
CA PRO A 140 -21.28 17.85 -0.51
C PRO A 140 -22.43 17.57 -1.49
N PRO A 141 -23.48 16.83 -1.11
CA PRO A 141 -23.97 16.56 0.25
C PRO A 141 -23.40 15.31 0.96
N TYR A 142 -22.20 14.83 0.61
CA TYR A 142 -21.57 13.62 1.17
C TYR A 142 -22.50 12.40 1.06
N PRO A 143 -22.79 11.95 -0.18
CA PRO A 143 -23.64 10.80 -0.38
C PRO A 143 -23.05 9.57 0.32
N SER A 144 -23.90 8.70 0.87
CA SER A 144 -23.45 7.38 1.35
C SER A 144 -23.00 6.51 0.18
N VAL A 145 -22.11 5.55 0.44
CA VAL A 145 -21.58 4.61 -0.57
C VAL A 145 -22.70 3.88 -1.33
N GLU A 146 -23.85 3.66 -0.70
CA GLU A 146 -25.03 3.03 -1.31
C GLU A 146 -25.72 3.87 -2.38
N ARG A 147 -25.56 5.21 -2.32
CA ARG A 147 -26.13 6.14 -3.29
C ARG A 147 -25.23 6.36 -4.52
N LEU A 148 -24.00 5.85 -4.48
CA LEU A 148 -23.11 5.88 -5.62
C LEU A 148 -23.64 4.99 -6.75
N LYS A 149 -23.20 5.29 -7.97
CA LYS A 149 -23.48 4.40 -9.12
C LYS A 149 -22.97 2.98 -8.80
N PRO A 150 -23.68 1.91 -9.17
CA PRO A 150 -23.29 0.53 -8.87
C PRO A 150 -21.86 0.19 -9.32
N ARG A 151 -21.45 0.76 -10.47
CA ARG A 151 -20.07 0.68 -10.98
C ARG A 151 -19.04 1.25 -10.01
N LEU A 152 -19.29 2.47 -9.51
CA LEU A 152 -18.37 3.20 -8.62
C LEU A 152 -18.28 2.54 -7.26
N ARG A 153 -19.43 2.07 -6.74
CA ARG A 153 -19.50 1.32 -5.50
C ARG A 153 -18.64 0.05 -5.56
N LEU A 154 -18.81 -0.76 -6.61
CA LEU A 154 -18.03 -1.98 -6.79
C LEU A 154 -16.54 -1.66 -6.91
N ALA A 155 -16.17 -0.65 -7.69
CA ALA A 155 -14.78 -0.22 -7.82
C ALA A 155 -14.19 0.19 -6.47
N TRP A 156 -14.95 0.93 -5.67
CA TRP A 156 -14.54 1.40 -4.35
C TRP A 156 -14.31 0.25 -3.36
N GLU A 157 -15.29 -0.66 -3.25
CA GLU A 157 -15.19 -1.84 -2.38
C GLU A 157 -14.01 -2.74 -2.77
N LEU A 158 -13.83 -2.97 -4.08
CA LEU A 158 -12.73 -3.78 -4.58
C LEU A 158 -11.37 -3.16 -4.33
N TYR A 159 -11.22 -1.88 -4.63
CA TYR A 159 -9.95 -1.18 -4.46
C TYR A 159 -9.49 -1.19 -3.00
N GLN A 160 -10.40 -1.08 -2.04
CA GLN A 160 -10.08 -1.22 -0.61
C GLN A 160 -9.67 -2.65 -0.20
N SER A 161 -10.15 -3.68 -0.90
CA SER A 161 -9.82 -5.07 -0.60
C SER A 161 -8.48 -5.54 -1.19
N ILE A 162 -7.93 -4.82 -2.17
CA ILE A 162 -6.67 -5.18 -2.87
C ILE A 162 -5.48 -5.37 -1.91
N PRO A 163 -5.20 -4.46 -0.95
CA PRO A 163 -4.08 -4.63 -0.03
C PRO A 163 -4.18 -5.90 0.82
N GLU A 164 -5.39 -6.27 1.24
CA GLU A 164 -5.63 -7.48 2.01
C GLU A 164 -5.43 -8.74 1.16
N GLN A 165 -5.93 -8.73 -0.08
CA GLN A 165 -5.75 -9.83 -1.03
C GLN A 165 -4.27 -10.07 -1.34
N LEU A 166 -3.51 -8.99 -1.55
CA LEU A 166 -2.06 -9.03 -1.73
C LEU A 166 -1.35 -9.60 -0.51
N ALA A 167 -1.74 -9.19 0.71
CA ALA A 167 -1.14 -9.70 1.94
C ALA A 167 -1.42 -11.20 2.15
N ILE A 168 -2.64 -11.66 1.85
CA ILE A 168 -3.00 -13.09 1.93
C ILE A 168 -2.20 -13.89 0.90
N LYS A 169 -2.07 -13.39 -0.33
CA LYS A 169 -1.33 -14.08 -1.40
C LYS A 169 0.17 -14.14 -1.08
N ALA A 170 0.76 -13.06 -0.58
CA ALA A 170 2.16 -13.03 -0.15
C ALA A 170 2.46 -14.07 0.94
N ARG A 171 1.50 -14.34 1.85
CA ARG A 171 1.64 -15.38 2.88
C ARG A 171 1.49 -16.80 2.34
N ARG A 172 0.77 -17.01 1.24
CA ARG A 172 0.57 -18.32 0.61
C ARG A 172 1.68 -18.71 -0.37
N GLY A 173 2.40 -17.71 -0.90
CA GLY A 173 3.51 -17.88 -1.84
C GLY A 173 4.91 -17.96 -1.21
N SER A 174 5.01 -17.89 0.13
CA SER A 174 6.24 -18.11 0.89
C SER A 174 6.26 -19.50 1.52
#